data_AF-A0A962NHE9-F1
#
_entry.id   AF-A0A962NHE9-F1
#
_cell.length_a   1.000
_cell.length_b   1.000
_cell.length_c   1.000
_cell.angle_alpha   90.00
_cell.angle_beta   90.00
_cell.angle_gamma   90.00
#
_symmetry.space_group_name_H-M   'P 1'
#
loop_
_entity.id
_entity.type
_entity.pdbx_description
1 polymer ?
#
loop_
_entity_poly.entity_id
_entity_poly.type
_entity_poly.pdbx_seq_one_letter_code
_entity_poly.pdbx_strand_id
1 'polypeptide(L)'
;MAAGREPILTIGTIGWTPDPQRVKKWGYSQALYGAQTLDECRFYDPNPPFWCTADSGNGLCNPAANTTGFCIGGEIVGNNPDDTSFATDASWAAAWVSHLVGRHGSASNGGVRLYALDNEPMLWNSTHRDVHPQPASYDEIWQKTVAYATAIKAADPGAQVLGPVTWGYCDLFGSAVDNCAEGPDRQAHGGLPFVQWYLRQVCQHQVSNGVRLVDYLDLHYYPQGEGVVDFGNNTGFSESAAVSARRLRSLKELHDPNWVSESWIADLGDFDANHYSKPQLLPRVRAWIAQECPDMKLAITEYNWGADSGASSALAQAEALAIFAREGVDLATRWVAPAAGSLVERAYRLYLNYDGAGSRVEGWSTRAISADIDQLGSYAVDLPGQRRMLLLFNKATTTTT
;
A
#
# COMPACT_ATOMS: atom_id res chain seq x y z
N MET A 1 24.82 -3.83 -3.75
CA MET A 1 23.76 -3.35 -4.67
C MET A 1 24.24 -2.10 -5.39
N ALA A 2 24.06 -1.99 -6.71
CA ALA A 2 24.79 -1.04 -7.57
C ALA A 2 24.59 0.47 -7.26
N ALA A 3 23.49 0.84 -6.60
CA ALA A 3 23.18 2.23 -6.24
C ALA A 3 23.22 2.52 -4.73
N GLY A 4 23.67 1.58 -3.89
CA GLY A 4 23.66 1.73 -2.43
C GLY A 4 22.26 1.89 -1.83
N ARG A 5 21.24 1.33 -2.50
CA ARG A 5 19.83 1.32 -2.06
C ARG A 5 19.42 -0.07 -1.62
N GLU A 6 18.50 -0.13 -0.66
CA GLU A 6 17.95 -1.37 -0.13
C GLU A 6 16.62 -1.70 -0.81
N PRO A 7 16.46 -2.89 -1.42
CA PRO A 7 15.21 -3.33 -1.98
C PRO A 7 14.30 -3.82 -0.86
N ILE A 8 13.01 -3.59 -1.06
CA ILE A 8 11.94 -4.34 -0.40
C ILE A 8 11.54 -5.44 -1.39
N LEU A 9 11.59 -6.70 -0.96
CA LEU A 9 11.17 -7.82 -1.77
C LEU A 9 9.83 -8.36 -1.27
N THR A 10 8.80 -8.35 -2.11
CA THR A 10 7.53 -8.99 -1.82
C THR A 10 7.66 -10.51 -1.91
N ILE A 11 7.28 -11.20 -0.84
CA ILE A 11 7.16 -12.65 -0.75
C ILE A 11 5.69 -13.01 -0.85
N GLY A 12 5.28 -13.73 -1.90
CA GLY A 12 3.89 -14.17 -2.04
C GLY A 12 3.48 -15.10 -0.88
N THR A 13 2.44 -14.71 -0.15
CA THR A 13 1.85 -15.47 0.96
C THR A 13 0.44 -15.97 0.66
N ILE A 14 -0.17 -15.51 -0.46
CA ILE A 14 -1.49 -15.94 -0.92
C ILE A 14 -1.61 -17.47 -1.09
N GLY A 15 -0.49 -18.15 -1.38
CA GLY A 15 -0.39 -19.61 -1.48
C GLY A 15 -0.44 -20.14 -2.91
N TRP A 16 -0.52 -19.26 -3.91
CA TRP A 16 -0.48 -19.59 -5.33
C TRP A 16 0.56 -18.74 -6.04
N THR A 17 1.27 -19.33 -6.99
CA THR A 17 2.23 -18.60 -7.83
C THR A 17 2.12 -19.06 -9.28
N PRO A 18 2.45 -18.22 -10.28
CA PRO A 18 2.34 -18.61 -11.68
C PRO A 18 3.13 -19.87 -12.02
N ASP A 19 2.53 -20.74 -12.83
CA ASP A 19 3.13 -21.97 -13.32
C ASP A 19 4.46 -21.70 -14.09
N PRO A 20 5.53 -22.48 -13.84
CA PRO A 20 6.86 -22.17 -14.34
C PRO A 20 7.07 -22.51 -15.82
N GLN A 21 6.04 -22.96 -16.57
CA GLN A 21 6.20 -23.43 -17.96
C GLN A 21 6.53 -22.33 -18.97
N ARG A 22 6.60 -21.05 -18.55
CA ARG A 22 6.97 -19.89 -19.40
C ARG A 22 6.09 -19.73 -20.64
N VAL A 23 4.85 -20.19 -20.57
CA VAL A 23 3.80 -20.01 -21.58
C VAL A 23 2.65 -19.23 -20.94
N LYS A 24 2.02 -18.34 -21.69
CA LYS A 24 0.86 -17.60 -21.18
C LYS A 24 -0.32 -18.56 -21.00
N LYS A 25 -1.04 -18.42 -19.88
CA LYS A 25 -2.25 -19.18 -19.52
C LYS A 25 -3.26 -18.24 -18.85
N TRP A 26 -4.53 -18.62 -18.81
CA TRP A 26 -5.63 -17.73 -18.44
C TRP A 26 -6.48 -18.36 -17.35
N GLY A 27 -6.61 -17.68 -16.19
CA GLY A 27 -7.41 -18.17 -15.06
C GLY A 27 -8.91 -18.25 -15.38
N TYR A 28 -9.33 -17.49 -16.40
CA TYR A 28 -10.67 -17.46 -16.94
C TYR A 28 -10.69 -17.67 -18.46
N SER A 29 -10.12 -18.78 -18.94
CA SER A 29 -10.23 -19.19 -20.35
C SER A 29 -11.71 -19.23 -20.81
N GLN A 30 -12.06 -18.52 -21.88
CA GLN A 30 -13.42 -18.58 -22.45
C GLN A 30 -13.74 -19.96 -23.04
N ALA A 31 -12.74 -20.68 -23.54
CA ALA A 31 -12.90 -22.04 -24.02
C ALA A 31 -13.25 -23.03 -22.89
N LEU A 32 -12.76 -22.80 -21.67
CA LEU A 32 -13.07 -23.64 -20.50
C LEU A 32 -14.35 -23.21 -19.79
N TYR A 33 -14.52 -21.90 -19.55
CA TYR A 33 -15.55 -21.37 -18.67
C TYR A 33 -16.73 -20.71 -19.39
N GLY A 34 -16.69 -20.66 -20.72
CA GLY A 34 -17.73 -20.10 -21.56
C GLY A 34 -17.61 -18.59 -21.78
N ALA A 35 -18.61 -18.03 -22.44
CA ALA A 35 -18.64 -16.64 -22.88
C ALA A 35 -18.49 -15.65 -21.73
N GLN A 36 -17.66 -14.63 -21.93
CA GLN A 36 -17.37 -13.59 -20.95
C GLN A 36 -17.61 -12.19 -21.52
N THR A 37 -17.82 -11.21 -20.65
CA THR A 37 -18.18 -9.85 -21.06
C THR A 37 -17.07 -9.16 -21.83
N LEU A 38 -15.80 -9.49 -21.54
CA LEU A 38 -14.63 -8.99 -22.24
C LEU A 38 -13.55 -10.08 -22.35
N ASP A 39 -12.65 -9.90 -23.32
CA ASP A 39 -11.39 -10.65 -23.42
C ASP A 39 -10.23 -9.72 -23.80
N GLU A 40 -9.00 -10.23 -23.74
CA GLU A 40 -7.77 -9.49 -24.01
C GLU A 40 -7.81 -8.81 -25.39
N CYS A 41 -8.35 -9.44 -26.43
CA CYS A 41 -8.46 -8.80 -27.75
C CYS A 41 -9.49 -7.66 -27.75
N ARG A 42 -10.71 -7.91 -27.26
CA ARG A 42 -11.76 -6.88 -27.22
C ARG A 42 -11.43 -5.70 -26.31
N PHE A 43 -10.60 -5.89 -25.29
CA PHE A 43 -10.12 -4.79 -24.44
C PHE A 43 -9.37 -3.71 -25.24
N TYR A 44 -8.67 -4.09 -26.31
CA TYR A 44 -7.89 -3.19 -27.16
C TYR A 44 -8.61 -2.79 -28.46
N ASP A 45 -9.92 -3.03 -28.58
CA ASP A 45 -10.69 -2.62 -29.75
C ASP A 45 -10.62 -1.09 -29.97
N PRO A 46 -10.64 -0.62 -31.24
CA PRO A 46 -10.78 -1.40 -32.48
C PRO A 46 -9.46 -1.94 -33.05
N ASN A 47 -8.33 -1.74 -32.35
CA ASN A 47 -6.99 -2.06 -32.85
C ASN A 47 -6.29 -3.06 -31.92
N PRO A 48 -6.78 -4.31 -31.81
CA PRO A 48 -6.18 -5.30 -30.93
C PRO A 48 -4.72 -5.57 -31.31
N PRO A 49 -3.80 -5.68 -30.33
CA PRO A 49 -2.42 -6.03 -30.60
C PRO A 49 -2.32 -7.47 -31.12
N PHE A 50 -1.34 -7.74 -31.98
CA PHE A 50 -1.18 -9.06 -32.61
C PHE A 50 -0.97 -10.23 -31.63
N TRP A 51 -0.59 -9.92 -30.38
CA TRP A 51 -0.32 -10.90 -29.32
C TRP A 51 -1.53 -11.16 -28.41
N CYS A 52 -2.66 -10.48 -28.64
CA CYS A 52 -3.86 -10.71 -27.84
C CYS A 52 -4.47 -12.09 -28.11
N THR A 53 -5.26 -12.59 -27.18
CA THR A 53 -6.10 -13.77 -27.38
C THR A 53 -7.55 -13.51 -26.99
N ALA A 54 -8.48 -14.01 -27.81
CA ALA A 54 -9.90 -14.01 -27.45
C ALA A 54 -10.21 -15.02 -26.32
N ASP A 55 -9.29 -15.95 -26.04
CA ASP A 55 -9.49 -16.94 -24.96
C ASP A 55 -9.24 -16.36 -23.56
N SER A 56 -8.45 -15.29 -23.43
CA SER A 56 -8.17 -14.65 -22.13
C SER A 56 -9.35 -13.79 -21.71
N GLY A 57 -10.36 -14.40 -21.08
CA GLY A 57 -11.52 -13.70 -20.53
C GLY A 57 -11.23 -12.95 -19.24
N ASN A 58 -12.09 -11.99 -18.90
CA ASN A 58 -11.97 -11.13 -17.72
C ASN A 58 -12.58 -11.70 -16.42
N GLY A 59 -13.08 -12.94 -16.46
CA GLY A 59 -13.78 -13.59 -15.35
C GLY A 59 -15.16 -13.03 -15.04
N LEU A 60 -15.73 -12.19 -15.90
CA LEU A 60 -17.09 -11.65 -15.77
C LEU A 60 -17.97 -12.20 -16.88
N CYS A 61 -19.23 -12.50 -16.58
CA CYS A 61 -20.12 -13.18 -17.52
C CYS A 61 -21.54 -12.62 -17.47
N ASN A 62 -22.29 -12.83 -18.55
CA ASN A 62 -23.73 -12.61 -18.56
C ASN A 62 -24.40 -13.98 -18.40
N PRO A 63 -25.19 -14.23 -17.32
CA PRO A 63 -25.87 -15.51 -17.11
C PRO A 63 -26.83 -15.91 -18.24
N ALA A 64 -27.31 -14.94 -19.03
CA ALA A 64 -28.13 -15.21 -20.22
C ALA A 64 -27.31 -15.68 -21.44
N ALA A 65 -26.02 -15.34 -21.50
CA ALA A 65 -25.13 -15.68 -22.61
C ALA A 65 -24.20 -16.86 -22.29
N ASN A 66 -23.87 -17.07 -21.02
CA ASN A 66 -23.00 -18.14 -20.56
C ASN A 66 -23.79 -19.16 -19.72
N THR A 67 -24.03 -20.33 -20.30
CA THR A 67 -24.81 -21.43 -19.71
C THR A 67 -23.95 -22.59 -19.19
N THR A 68 -22.63 -22.41 -19.05
CA THR A 68 -21.67 -23.47 -18.65
C THR A 68 -21.74 -23.90 -17.19
N GLY A 69 -22.60 -23.26 -16.39
CA GLY A 69 -22.70 -23.48 -14.94
C GLY A 69 -21.64 -22.74 -14.12
N PHE A 70 -20.58 -22.23 -14.76
CA PHE A 70 -19.56 -21.40 -14.11
C PHE A 70 -19.99 -19.94 -13.93
N CYS A 71 -21.04 -19.49 -14.62
CA CYS A 71 -21.52 -18.11 -14.53
C CYS A 71 -22.56 -17.94 -13.41
N ILE A 72 -22.15 -17.42 -12.26
CA ILE A 72 -23.02 -17.18 -11.09
C ILE A 72 -22.90 -15.73 -10.67
N GLY A 73 -24.04 -15.04 -10.54
CA GLY A 73 -24.06 -13.64 -10.10
C GLY A 73 -23.38 -12.64 -11.04
N GLY A 74 -23.08 -13.04 -12.28
CA GLY A 74 -22.34 -12.21 -13.24
C GLY A 74 -20.82 -12.43 -13.24
N GLU A 75 -20.34 -13.41 -12.49
CA GLU A 75 -18.93 -13.77 -12.39
C GLU A 75 -18.70 -15.22 -12.79
N ILE A 76 -17.52 -15.50 -13.34
CA ILE A 76 -17.02 -16.87 -13.44
C ILE A 76 -16.56 -17.31 -12.06
N VAL A 77 -17.13 -18.40 -11.56
CA VAL A 77 -16.81 -19.02 -10.27
C VAL A 77 -16.44 -20.48 -10.45
N GLY A 78 -15.66 -21.06 -9.53
CA GLY A 78 -15.26 -22.47 -9.59
C GLY A 78 -14.24 -22.78 -10.69
N ASN A 79 -13.54 -21.76 -11.19
CA ASN A 79 -12.38 -21.96 -12.06
C ASN A 79 -11.27 -22.71 -11.31
N ASN A 80 -10.45 -23.44 -12.05
CA ASN A 80 -9.34 -24.19 -11.49
C ASN A 80 -8.10 -23.29 -11.37
N PRO A 81 -7.57 -23.03 -10.16
CA PRO A 81 -6.35 -22.25 -9.99
C PRO A 81 -5.12 -22.88 -10.68
N ASP A 82 -5.12 -24.21 -10.89
CA ASP A 82 -4.05 -24.91 -11.61
C ASP A 82 -4.00 -24.57 -13.12
N ASP A 83 -4.99 -23.85 -13.65
CA ASP A 83 -4.97 -23.38 -15.03
C ASP A 83 -3.82 -22.40 -15.27
N THR A 84 -3.43 -21.61 -14.26
CA THR A 84 -2.38 -20.60 -14.37
C THR A 84 -1.28 -20.74 -13.34
N SER A 85 -1.56 -21.43 -12.24
CA SER A 85 -0.75 -21.36 -11.03
C SER A 85 -0.47 -22.75 -10.47
N PHE A 86 0.38 -22.83 -9.45
CA PHE A 86 0.52 -24.00 -8.60
C PHE A 86 0.60 -23.57 -7.14
N ALA A 87 0.21 -24.47 -6.24
CA ALA A 87 0.20 -24.21 -4.81
C ALA A 87 1.63 -24.08 -4.25
N THR A 88 1.82 -23.12 -3.35
CA THR A 88 3.08 -22.85 -2.65
C THR A 88 2.82 -22.67 -1.16
N ASP A 89 3.88 -22.75 -0.36
CA ASP A 89 3.83 -22.59 1.09
C ASP A 89 5.05 -21.81 1.61
N ALA A 90 5.17 -21.72 2.94
CA ALA A 90 6.28 -21.02 3.59
C ALA A 90 7.66 -21.67 3.31
N SER A 91 7.72 -22.96 2.97
CA SER A 91 8.99 -23.62 2.60
C SER A 91 9.51 -23.13 1.25
N TRP A 92 8.61 -22.83 0.31
CA TRP A 92 8.94 -22.20 -0.96
C TRP A 92 9.55 -20.81 -0.74
N ALA A 93 8.95 -20.00 0.14
CA ALA A 93 9.50 -18.70 0.53
C ALA A 93 10.89 -18.83 1.18
N ALA A 94 11.08 -19.77 2.10
CA ALA A 94 12.39 -20.03 2.72
C ALA A 94 13.46 -20.42 1.70
N ALA A 95 13.11 -21.24 0.71
CA ALA A 95 14.02 -21.61 -0.37
C ALA A 95 14.43 -20.40 -1.21
N TRP A 96 13.49 -19.49 -1.48
CA TRP A 96 13.78 -18.25 -2.20
C TRP A 96 14.67 -17.30 -1.39
N VAL A 97 14.39 -17.11 -0.10
CA VAL A 97 15.26 -16.33 0.80
C VAL A 97 16.66 -16.95 0.87
N SER A 98 16.76 -18.26 1.05
CA SER A 98 18.05 -18.98 1.08
C SER A 98 18.85 -18.80 -0.22
N HIS A 99 18.17 -18.80 -1.37
CA HIS A 99 18.78 -18.50 -2.66
C HIS A 99 19.35 -17.08 -2.69
N LEU A 100 18.60 -16.08 -2.21
CA LEU A 100 19.05 -14.69 -2.15
C LEU A 100 20.24 -14.52 -1.20
N VAL A 101 20.21 -15.16 -0.04
CA VAL A 101 21.33 -15.20 0.91
C VAL A 101 22.58 -15.79 0.25
N GLY A 102 22.44 -16.92 -0.45
CA GLY A 102 23.55 -17.55 -1.17
C GLY A 102 24.12 -16.67 -2.29
N ARG A 103 23.28 -15.81 -2.90
CA ARG A 103 23.67 -14.96 -4.03
C ARG A 103 24.24 -13.60 -3.63
N HIS A 104 23.77 -13.05 -2.52
CA HIS A 104 24.00 -11.66 -2.11
C HIS A 104 24.57 -11.50 -0.69
N GLY A 105 24.74 -12.59 0.05
CA GLY A 105 25.02 -12.58 1.49
C GLY A 105 23.74 -12.45 2.31
N SER A 106 23.82 -12.71 3.61
CA SER A 106 22.70 -12.46 4.52
C SER A 106 22.44 -10.97 4.70
N ALA A 107 21.26 -10.61 5.21
CA ALA A 107 20.86 -9.27 5.57
C ALA A 107 21.91 -8.56 6.46
N SER A 108 22.45 -9.29 7.45
CA SER A 108 23.52 -8.78 8.34
C SER A 108 24.85 -8.50 7.63
N ASN A 109 25.06 -9.06 6.43
CA ASN A 109 26.27 -8.92 5.62
C ASN A 109 26.02 -8.09 4.34
N GLY A 110 24.99 -7.25 4.32
CA GLY A 110 24.69 -6.35 3.21
C GLY A 110 23.87 -6.97 2.07
N GLY A 111 23.29 -8.15 2.30
CA GLY A 111 22.32 -8.80 1.43
C GLY A 111 20.95 -8.13 1.40
N VAL A 112 19.95 -8.84 0.87
CA VAL A 112 18.55 -8.38 0.92
C VAL A 112 18.08 -8.39 2.37
N ARG A 113 17.51 -7.27 2.81
CA ARG A 113 17.16 -7.05 4.22
C ARG A 113 15.67 -6.94 4.48
N LEU A 114 14.91 -6.35 3.55
CA LEU A 114 13.50 -6.01 3.72
C LEU A 114 12.63 -6.96 2.89
N TYR A 115 11.69 -7.62 3.56
CA TYR A 115 10.75 -8.57 2.93
C TYR A 115 9.32 -8.20 3.28
N ALA A 116 8.50 -7.86 2.29
CA ALA A 116 7.07 -7.60 2.48
C ALA A 116 6.27 -8.90 2.36
N LEU A 117 5.35 -9.13 3.30
CA LEU A 117 4.46 -10.29 3.27
C LEU A 117 3.30 -10.02 2.31
N ASP A 118 3.47 -10.45 1.06
CA ASP A 118 2.50 -10.28 -0.02
C ASP A 118 2.16 -8.80 -0.28
N ASN A 119 0.94 -8.52 -0.72
CA ASN A 119 0.43 -7.20 -1.04
C ASN A 119 -1.09 -7.18 -0.89
N GLU A 120 -1.62 -6.27 -0.08
CA GLU A 120 -3.05 -5.95 -0.03
C GLU A 120 -3.97 -7.16 0.19
N PRO A 121 -3.75 -7.94 1.26
CA PRO A 121 -4.37 -9.25 1.38
C PRO A 121 -5.90 -9.21 1.54
N MET A 122 -6.45 -8.10 2.01
CA MET A 122 -7.90 -7.89 2.05
C MET A 122 -8.53 -7.56 0.68
N LEU A 123 -7.72 -7.47 -0.38
CA LEU A 123 -8.18 -7.39 -1.77
C LEU A 123 -7.90 -8.65 -2.58
N TRP A 124 -7.35 -9.72 -2.00
CA TRP A 124 -7.06 -10.96 -2.74
C TRP A 124 -8.28 -11.53 -3.48
N ASN A 125 -9.47 -11.45 -2.87
CA ASN A 125 -10.74 -11.87 -3.49
C ASN A 125 -11.25 -10.99 -4.63
N SER A 126 -10.61 -9.86 -4.88
CA SER A 126 -10.86 -8.98 -6.02
C SER A 126 -9.70 -9.05 -7.01
N THR A 127 -8.49 -8.68 -6.57
CA THR A 127 -7.28 -8.57 -7.41
C THR A 127 -6.79 -9.92 -7.92
N HIS A 128 -6.96 -10.98 -7.12
CA HIS A 128 -6.49 -12.34 -7.38
C HIS A 128 -7.64 -13.37 -7.30
N ARG A 129 -8.84 -12.95 -7.73
CA ARG A 129 -10.07 -13.76 -7.65
C ARG A 129 -9.96 -15.11 -8.35
N ASP A 130 -9.08 -15.24 -9.34
CA ASP A 130 -8.84 -16.50 -10.05
C ASP A 130 -8.19 -17.58 -9.17
N VAL A 131 -7.43 -17.20 -8.14
CA VAL A 131 -6.74 -18.14 -7.26
C VAL A 131 -7.15 -18.04 -5.79
N HIS A 132 -7.73 -16.92 -5.37
CA HIS A 132 -8.20 -16.70 -4.01
C HIS A 132 -9.53 -15.94 -4.02
N PRO A 133 -10.66 -16.58 -4.38
CA PRO A 133 -11.96 -15.90 -4.49
C PRO A 133 -12.66 -15.63 -3.14
N GLN A 134 -12.18 -16.22 -2.04
CA GLN A 134 -12.82 -16.08 -0.74
C GLN A 134 -12.27 -14.85 0.00
N PRO A 135 -13.11 -14.05 0.68
CA PRO A 135 -12.61 -12.92 1.45
C PRO A 135 -11.68 -13.40 2.58
N ALA A 136 -10.47 -12.85 2.64
CA ALA A 136 -9.52 -13.12 3.71
C ALA A 136 -10.01 -12.61 5.08
N SER A 137 -9.77 -13.40 6.13
CA SER A 137 -10.12 -13.09 7.52
C SER A 137 -8.89 -12.68 8.35
N TYR A 138 -9.10 -12.17 9.57
CA TYR A 138 -8.00 -11.89 10.51
C TYR A 138 -7.14 -13.12 10.76
N ASP A 139 -7.79 -14.25 11.06
CA ASP A 139 -7.12 -15.52 11.35
C ASP A 139 -6.30 -16.02 10.18
N GLU A 140 -6.81 -15.92 8.95
CA GLU A 140 -6.06 -16.31 7.76
C GLU A 140 -4.77 -15.48 7.61
N ILE A 141 -4.87 -14.15 7.71
CA ILE A 141 -3.71 -13.27 7.52
C ILE A 141 -2.69 -13.49 8.65
N TRP A 142 -3.15 -13.72 9.88
CA TRP A 142 -2.27 -14.04 10.98
C TRP A 142 -1.57 -15.39 10.81
N GLN A 143 -2.28 -16.44 10.42
CA GLN A 143 -1.68 -17.77 10.19
C GLN A 143 -0.63 -17.73 9.07
N LYS A 144 -0.91 -17.02 7.97
CA LYS A 144 0.07 -16.78 6.89
C LYS A 144 1.25 -15.96 7.39
N THR A 145 1.02 -14.91 8.19
CA THR A 145 2.11 -14.13 8.80
C THR A 145 3.03 -15.02 9.63
N VAL A 146 2.49 -15.84 10.54
CA VAL A 146 3.28 -16.73 11.38
C VAL A 146 4.10 -17.70 10.52
N ALA A 147 3.47 -18.37 9.55
CA ALA A 147 4.14 -19.36 8.71
C ALA A 147 5.29 -18.75 7.89
N TYR A 148 5.00 -17.70 7.13
CA TYR A 148 5.96 -17.11 6.19
C TYR A 148 7.05 -16.30 6.89
N ALA A 149 6.71 -15.48 7.89
CA ALA A 149 7.73 -14.70 8.61
C ALA A 149 8.68 -15.60 9.41
N THR A 150 8.19 -16.69 10.00
CA THR A 150 9.04 -17.69 10.66
C THR A 150 10.00 -18.32 9.67
N ALA A 151 9.51 -18.72 8.50
CA ALA A 151 10.32 -19.34 7.45
C ALA A 151 11.39 -18.37 6.90
N ILE A 152 11.04 -17.10 6.68
CA ILE A 152 11.97 -16.04 6.27
C ILE A 152 13.06 -15.85 7.33
N LYS A 153 12.70 -15.68 8.60
CA LYS A 153 13.68 -15.44 9.69
C LYS A 153 14.53 -16.66 10.02
N ALA A 154 14.04 -17.87 9.75
CA ALA A 154 14.86 -19.07 9.84
C ALA A 154 15.91 -19.15 8.72
N ALA A 155 15.56 -18.71 7.51
CA ALA A 155 16.48 -18.66 6.36
C ALA A 155 17.49 -17.50 6.48
N ASP A 156 17.08 -16.36 7.04
CA ASP A 156 17.95 -15.22 7.33
C ASP A 156 17.52 -14.51 8.63
N PRO A 157 18.20 -14.76 9.77
CA PRO A 157 17.88 -14.12 11.05
C PRO A 157 18.03 -12.59 11.06
N GLY A 158 18.76 -12.00 10.10
CA GLY A 158 18.90 -10.56 9.95
C GLY A 158 17.79 -9.90 9.12
N ALA A 159 16.89 -10.70 8.54
CA ALA A 159 15.78 -10.19 7.73
C ALA A 159 14.79 -9.37 8.57
N GLN A 160 14.36 -8.25 8.00
CA GLN A 160 13.31 -7.38 8.49
C GLN A 160 12.06 -7.58 7.64
N VAL A 161 10.95 -7.91 8.30
CA VAL A 161 9.69 -8.27 7.66
C VAL A 161 8.70 -7.11 7.78
N LEU A 162 7.98 -6.83 6.70
CA LEU A 162 6.94 -5.82 6.61
C LEU A 162 5.58 -6.52 6.47
N GLY A 163 4.57 -6.05 7.20
CA GLY A 163 3.22 -6.61 7.13
C GLY A 163 2.19 -5.78 7.90
N PRO A 164 0.89 -5.96 7.62
CA PRO A 164 0.30 -6.90 6.67
C PRO A 164 0.22 -6.36 5.23
N VAL A 165 0.78 -5.17 4.95
CA VAL A 165 0.76 -4.52 3.62
C VAL A 165 -0.67 -4.16 3.21
N THR A 166 -1.35 -3.34 4.03
CA THR A 166 -2.78 -3.03 3.86
C THR A 166 -3.03 -2.21 2.59
N TRP A 167 -4.19 -2.35 1.94
CA TRP A 167 -4.50 -1.60 0.71
C TRP A 167 -4.95 -0.15 0.89
N GLY A 168 -5.45 0.20 2.07
CA GLY A 168 -5.99 1.54 2.29
C GLY A 168 -6.73 1.69 3.61
N TYR A 169 -7.47 2.79 3.73
CA TYR A 169 -8.06 3.23 4.99
C TYR A 169 -9.04 2.22 5.62
N CYS A 170 -9.85 1.53 4.80
CA CYS A 170 -10.78 0.50 5.27
C CYS A 170 -10.11 -0.67 5.97
N ASP A 171 -9.00 -1.12 5.39
CA ASP A 171 -8.22 -2.28 5.82
C ASP A 171 -7.59 -2.03 7.20
N LEU A 172 -7.52 -0.78 7.68
CA LEU A 172 -7.15 -0.51 9.07
C LEU A 172 -8.14 -1.12 10.07
N PHE A 173 -9.42 -1.23 9.68
CA PHE A 173 -10.53 -1.51 10.58
C PHE A 173 -11.11 -2.91 10.40
N GLY A 174 -11.35 -3.36 9.19
CA GLY A 174 -12.05 -4.63 8.91
C GLY A 174 -11.29 -5.51 7.94
N SER A 175 -11.59 -6.81 7.96
CA SER A 175 -11.09 -7.77 6.99
C SER A 175 -11.92 -7.73 5.71
N ALA A 176 -11.51 -8.49 4.69
CA ALA A 176 -12.34 -8.68 3.51
C ALA A 176 -13.70 -9.35 3.84
N VAL A 177 -13.80 -10.10 4.95
CA VAL A 177 -15.04 -10.72 5.43
C VAL A 177 -16.03 -9.67 5.95
N ASP A 178 -15.51 -8.66 6.66
CA ASP A 178 -16.31 -7.62 7.31
C ASP A 178 -16.49 -6.34 6.47
N ASN A 179 -15.67 -6.18 5.43
CA ASN A 179 -15.53 -4.95 4.64
C ASN A 179 -14.96 -3.77 5.49
N CYS A 180 -15.17 -2.53 5.05
CA CYS A 180 -14.56 -1.30 5.58
C CYS A 180 -14.92 -0.90 7.03
N ALA A 181 -15.79 -1.66 7.71
CA ALA A 181 -16.38 -1.27 8.98
C ALA A 181 -16.44 -2.44 9.97
N GLU A 182 -17.11 -2.24 11.09
CA GLU A 182 -17.34 -3.30 12.08
C GLU A 182 -18.21 -4.42 11.49
N GLY A 183 -17.77 -5.67 11.67
CA GLY A 183 -18.51 -6.86 11.25
C GLY A 183 -18.23 -8.08 12.13
N PRO A 184 -18.76 -9.26 11.74
CA PRO A 184 -18.64 -10.49 12.51
C PRO A 184 -17.22 -10.96 12.81
N ASP A 185 -16.28 -10.82 11.86
CA ASP A 185 -14.88 -11.25 12.02
C ASP A 185 -14.19 -10.39 13.09
N ARG A 186 -14.25 -9.06 12.98
CA ARG A 186 -13.78 -8.11 13.99
C ARG A 186 -14.40 -8.36 15.35
N GLN A 187 -15.69 -8.68 15.42
CA GLN A 187 -16.35 -9.02 16.69
C GLN A 187 -15.84 -10.32 17.30
N ALA A 188 -15.54 -11.33 16.48
CA ALA A 188 -14.88 -12.56 16.93
C ALA A 188 -13.47 -12.29 17.52
N HIS A 189 -12.85 -11.17 17.13
CA HIS A 189 -11.53 -10.73 17.58
C HIS A 189 -11.59 -9.62 18.66
N GLY A 190 -12.69 -9.58 19.43
CA GLY A 190 -12.84 -8.67 20.57
C GLY A 190 -13.14 -7.22 20.18
N GLY A 191 -13.66 -7.00 18.98
CA GLY A 191 -14.06 -5.67 18.49
C GLY A 191 -12.89 -4.76 18.10
N LEU A 192 -11.66 -5.28 18.04
CA LEU A 192 -10.48 -4.50 17.70
C LEU A 192 -10.36 -4.28 16.19
N PRO A 193 -10.05 -3.06 15.73
CA PRO A 193 -9.64 -2.81 14.34
C PRO A 193 -8.54 -3.76 13.88
N PHE A 194 -8.58 -4.19 12.62
CA PHE A 194 -7.66 -5.21 12.07
C PHE A 194 -6.20 -4.91 12.37
N VAL A 195 -5.74 -3.70 12.04
CA VAL A 195 -4.34 -3.33 12.24
C VAL A 195 -3.97 -3.28 13.72
N GLN A 196 -4.87 -2.81 14.59
CA GLN A 196 -4.64 -2.83 16.03
C GLN A 196 -4.53 -4.27 16.57
N TRP A 197 -5.44 -5.15 16.14
CA TRP A 197 -5.41 -6.56 16.49
C TRP A 197 -4.12 -7.25 15.98
N TYR A 198 -3.73 -6.97 14.74
CA TYR A 198 -2.52 -7.53 14.12
C TYR A 198 -1.25 -7.13 14.89
N LEU A 199 -1.12 -5.85 15.27
CA LEU A 199 -0.03 -5.37 16.13
C LEU A 199 0.04 -6.14 17.45
N ARG A 200 -1.12 -6.35 18.10
CA ARG A 200 -1.22 -7.11 19.34
C ARG A 200 -0.73 -8.54 19.14
N GLN A 201 -1.16 -9.22 18.06
CA GLN A 201 -0.73 -10.58 17.76
C GLN A 201 0.79 -10.68 17.56
N VAL A 202 1.38 -9.77 16.77
CA VAL A 202 2.84 -9.75 16.54
C VAL A 202 3.62 -9.61 17.84
N CYS A 203 3.22 -8.67 18.71
CA CYS A 203 3.93 -8.43 19.95
C CYS A 203 3.69 -9.52 21.01
N GLN A 204 2.47 -10.09 21.10
CA GLN A 204 2.21 -11.24 21.96
C GLN A 204 3.00 -12.49 21.52
N HIS A 205 3.13 -12.69 20.21
CA HIS A 205 3.98 -13.76 19.66
C HIS A 205 5.44 -13.57 20.08
N GLN A 206 5.98 -12.34 20.00
CA GLN A 206 7.34 -12.05 20.44
C GLN A 206 7.53 -12.34 21.93
N VAL A 207 6.60 -11.93 22.79
CA VAL A 207 6.66 -12.22 24.24
C VAL A 207 6.67 -13.73 24.51
N SER A 208 5.86 -14.48 23.76
CA SER A 208 5.69 -15.93 23.98
C SER A 208 6.82 -16.78 23.40
N ASN A 209 7.43 -16.35 22.28
CA ASN A 209 8.37 -17.16 21.50
C ASN A 209 9.78 -16.55 21.41
N GLY A 210 10.00 -15.34 21.93
CA GLY A 210 11.28 -14.64 21.86
C GLY A 210 11.66 -14.08 20.48
N VAL A 211 10.79 -14.21 19.48
CA VAL A 211 11.03 -13.76 18.10
C VAL A 211 9.92 -12.82 17.63
N ARG A 212 10.31 -11.62 17.20
CA ARG A 212 9.44 -10.69 16.49
C ARG A 212 9.29 -11.15 15.05
N LEU A 213 8.06 -11.40 14.61
CA LEU A 213 7.77 -11.86 13.24
C LEU A 213 7.75 -10.73 12.23
N VAL A 214 7.22 -9.56 12.61
CA VAL A 214 7.08 -8.38 11.75
C VAL A 214 7.82 -7.22 12.38
N ASP A 215 8.68 -6.56 11.63
CA ASP A 215 9.55 -5.47 12.08
C ASP A 215 9.01 -4.08 11.72
N TYR A 216 8.19 -4.00 10.67
CA TYR A 216 7.48 -2.80 10.24
C TYR A 216 5.99 -3.11 10.07
N LEU A 217 5.13 -2.34 10.75
CA LEU A 217 3.74 -2.25 10.36
C LEU A 217 3.69 -1.52 9.02
N ASP A 218 3.13 -2.16 8.00
CA ASP A 218 3.16 -1.68 6.63
C ASP A 218 1.77 -1.40 6.08
N LEU A 219 1.57 -0.16 5.60
CA LEU A 219 0.28 0.36 5.16
C LEU A 219 0.40 1.04 3.80
N HIS A 220 -0.64 0.93 2.97
CA HIS A 220 -0.82 1.78 1.80
C HIS A 220 -1.82 2.91 2.10
N TYR A 221 -1.63 4.06 1.45
CA TYR A 221 -2.58 5.14 1.53
C TYR A 221 -2.69 5.95 0.24
N TYR A 222 -3.89 5.98 -0.30
CA TYR A 222 -4.26 6.83 -1.44
C TYR A 222 -5.43 7.74 -1.05
N PRO A 223 -5.28 9.08 -1.13
CA PRO A 223 -6.37 9.99 -0.83
C PRO A 223 -7.54 9.77 -1.80
N GLN A 224 -8.74 9.61 -1.26
CA GLN A 224 -9.91 9.17 -2.02
C GLN A 224 -10.74 10.32 -2.64
N GLY A 225 -10.26 11.55 -2.50
CA GLY A 225 -10.90 12.71 -3.11
C GLY A 225 -10.86 12.61 -4.64
N GLU A 226 -11.99 12.90 -5.30
CA GLU A 226 -12.09 12.80 -6.76
C GLU A 226 -10.99 13.63 -7.46
N GLY A 227 -10.32 13.02 -8.42
CA GLY A 227 -9.23 13.61 -9.21
C GLY A 227 -7.91 13.81 -8.47
N VAL A 228 -7.83 13.52 -7.16
CA VAL A 228 -6.59 13.71 -6.38
C VAL A 228 -5.52 12.75 -6.85
N VAL A 229 -5.82 11.45 -6.87
CA VAL A 229 -4.96 10.42 -7.48
C VAL A 229 -5.14 10.43 -8.99
N ASP A 230 -4.04 10.41 -9.73
CA ASP A 230 -4.02 10.37 -11.20
C ASP A 230 -2.78 9.62 -11.68
N PHE A 231 -2.95 8.35 -12.01
CA PHE A 231 -1.90 7.50 -12.58
C PHE A 231 -1.69 7.71 -14.09
N GLY A 232 -2.66 8.34 -14.77
CA GLY A 232 -2.60 8.60 -16.21
C GLY A 232 -1.79 9.85 -16.56
N ASN A 233 -1.37 10.63 -15.56
CA ASN A 233 -0.67 11.91 -15.71
C ASN A 233 -1.46 12.91 -16.59
N ASN A 234 -2.79 12.87 -16.52
CA ASN A 234 -3.68 13.77 -17.25
C ASN A 234 -3.98 15.03 -16.43
N THR A 235 -3.06 15.99 -16.50
CA THR A 235 -3.12 17.22 -15.69
C THR A 235 -4.31 18.13 -15.99
N GLY A 236 -5.10 17.90 -17.05
CA GLY A 236 -6.22 18.76 -17.42
C GLY A 236 -7.28 18.88 -16.31
N PHE A 237 -7.80 17.74 -15.84
CA PHE A 237 -8.74 17.70 -14.72
C PHE A 237 -8.03 17.70 -13.37
N SER A 238 -6.96 16.89 -13.25
CA SER A 238 -6.29 16.65 -11.97
C SER A 238 -5.56 17.88 -11.42
N GLU A 239 -5.22 18.88 -12.23
CA GLU A 239 -4.66 20.17 -11.79
C GLU A 239 -5.64 21.34 -11.96
N SER A 240 -6.94 21.07 -12.07
CA SER A 240 -7.96 22.13 -11.94
C SER A 240 -7.85 22.80 -10.57
N ALA A 241 -8.29 24.06 -10.44
CA ALA A 241 -8.20 24.80 -9.17
C ALA A 241 -8.89 24.07 -8.00
N ALA A 242 -10.06 23.45 -8.27
CA ALA A 242 -10.82 22.71 -7.27
C ALA A 242 -10.07 21.44 -6.81
N VAL A 243 -9.56 20.63 -7.75
CA VAL A 243 -8.82 19.40 -7.42
C VAL A 243 -7.48 19.72 -6.77
N SER A 244 -6.77 20.75 -7.23
CA SER A 244 -5.51 21.21 -6.63
C SER A 244 -5.72 21.62 -5.17
N ALA A 245 -6.76 22.41 -4.88
CA ALA A 245 -7.06 22.83 -3.52
C ALA A 245 -7.49 21.63 -2.63
N ARG A 246 -8.30 20.71 -3.16
CA ARG A 246 -8.70 19.46 -2.49
C ARG A 246 -7.48 18.59 -2.15
N ARG A 247 -6.57 18.39 -3.11
CA ARG A 247 -5.33 17.62 -2.96
C ARG A 247 -4.43 18.15 -1.83
N LEU A 248 -4.27 19.46 -1.76
CA LEU A 248 -3.43 20.08 -0.72
C LEU A 248 -4.08 19.98 0.67
N ARG A 249 -5.42 20.06 0.75
CA ARG A 249 -6.14 19.84 2.01
C ARG A 249 -6.20 18.36 2.42
N SER A 250 -6.21 17.41 1.48
CA SER A 250 -6.27 15.98 1.81
C SER A 250 -5.05 15.47 2.57
N LEU A 251 -3.93 16.20 2.57
CA LEU A 251 -2.79 15.91 3.46
C LEU A 251 -3.16 15.93 4.95
N LYS A 252 -4.23 16.65 5.34
CA LYS A 252 -4.76 16.63 6.70
C LYS A 252 -5.27 15.26 7.11
N GLU A 253 -5.68 14.41 6.17
CA GLU A 253 -6.07 13.03 6.46
C GLU A 253 -4.93 12.23 7.12
N LEU A 254 -3.68 12.61 6.85
CA LEU A 254 -2.52 11.97 7.47
C LEU A 254 -2.39 12.27 8.96
N HIS A 255 -2.90 13.40 9.46
CA HIS A 255 -2.47 13.88 10.79
C HIS A 255 -3.45 14.77 11.59
N ASP A 256 -4.50 15.32 10.98
CA ASP A 256 -5.41 16.24 11.67
C ASP A 256 -6.59 15.44 12.28
N PRO A 257 -6.71 15.36 13.61
CA PRO A 257 -7.78 14.62 14.28
C PRO A 257 -9.17 15.24 14.09
N ASN A 258 -9.26 16.48 13.62
CA ASN A 258 -10.53 17.19 13.42
C ASN A 258 -10.96 17.24 11.95
N TRP A 259 -10.10 16.80 11.03
CA TRP A 259 -10.38 16.84 9.61
C TRP A 259 -11.36 15.74 9.19
N VAL A 260 -12.51 16.13 8.66
CA VAL A 260 -13.44 15.22 7.98
C VAL A 260 -13.00 15.11 6.51
N SER A 261 -12.86 13.88 6.01
CA SER A 261 -12.42 13.64 4.62
C SER A 261 -13.31 14.35 3.59
N GLU A 262 -12.73 14.82 2.48
CA GLU A 262 -13.48 15.34 1.32
C GLU A 262 -13.73 14.25 0.27
N SER A 263 -13.98 13.02 0.73
CA SER A 263 -14.19 11.83 -0.09
C SER A 263 -15.28 10.94 0.49
N TRP A 264 -15.53 9.80 -0.15
CA TRP A 264 -16.47 8.79 0.36
C TRP A 264 -16.11 8.28 1.77
N ILE A 265 -14.86 8.47 2.23
CA ILE A 265 -14.47 8.14 3.61
C ILE A 265 -15.33 8.90 4.63
N ALA A 266 -15.78 10.13 4.31
CA ALA A 266 -16.70 10.87 5.17
C ALA A 266 -18.03 10.15 5.39
N ASP A 267 -18.50 9.42 4.38
CA ASP A 267 -19.78 8.72 4.38
C ASP A 267 -19.76 7.45 5.23
N LEU A 268 -18.57 6.97 5.62
CA LEU A 268 -18.43 5.87 6.60
C LEU A 268 -18.97 6.26 7.99
N GLY A 269 -19.06 7.56 8.28
CA GLY A 269 -19.65 8.10 9.50
C GLY A 269 -18.81 7.86 10.77
N ASP A 270 -19.43 8.15 11.92
CA ASP A 270 -18.77 8.21 13.23
C ASP A 270 -19.47 7.32 14.27
N PHE A 271 -20.10 6.23 13.83
CA PHE A 271 -20.89 5.33 14.69
C PHE A 271 -20.00 4.45 15.59
N ASP A 272 -18.78 4.15 15.14
CA ASP A 272 -17.74 3.45 15.89
C ASP A 272 -16.85 4.48 16.63
N ALA A 273 -16.29 4.11 17.79
CA ALA A 273 -15.40 4.96 18.59
C ALA A 273 -14.13 5.43 17.84
N ASN A 274 -13.81 4.80 16.72
CA ASN A 274 -12.73 5.19 15.84
C ASN A 274 -13.08 6.40 14.95
N HIS A 275 -14.35 6.82 14.82
CA HIS A 275 -14.75 7.98 14.01
C HIS A 275 -14.21 7.92 12.56
N TYR A 276 -14.78 7.05 11.71
CA TYR A 276 -14.22 6.74 10.39
C TYR A 276 -14.16 7.95 9.45
N SER A 277 -15.08 8.91 9.60
CA SER A 277 -15.10 10.11 8.77
C SER A 277 -13.85 11.00 8.93
N LYS A 278 -13.07 10.79 10.00
CA LYS A 278 -11.85 11.53 10.34
C LYS A 278 -10.63 10.60 10.31
N PRO A 279 -9.86 10.57 9.20
CA PRO A 279 -8.79 9.59 9.04
C PRO A 279 -7.71 9.64 10.13
N GLN A 280 -7.09 10.81 10.33
CA GLN A 280 -5.96 11.02 11.25
C GLN A 280 -4.96 9.84 11.23
N LEU A 281 -4.62 9.40 10.02
CA LEU A 281 -4.00 8.10 9.75
C LEU A 281 -2.80 7.81 10.65
N LEU A 282 -1.83 8.74 10.66
CA LEU A 282 -0.57 8.54 11.37
C LEU A 282 -0.75 8.65 12.89
N PRO A 283 -1.40 9.69 13.46
CA PRO A 283 -1.71 9.73 14.89
C PRO A 283 -2.47 8.50 15.39
N ARG A 284 -3.46 8.01 14.63
CA ARG A 284 -4.24 6.83 14.97
C ARG A 284 -3.37 5.58 15.05
N VAL A 285 -2.63 5.30 13.99
CA VAL A 285 -1.77 4.10 13.94
C VAL A 285 -0.64 4.19 14.95
N ARG A 286 -0.05 5.37 15.16
CA ARG A 286 0.96 5.60 16.21
C ARG A 286 0.38 5.34 17.61
N ALA A 287 -0.88 5.70 17.86
CA ALA A 287 -1.55 5.39 19.12
C ALA A 287 -1.75 3.88 19.30
N TRP A 288 -2.13 3.14 18.25
CA TRP A 288 -2.22 1.69 18.29
C TRP A 288 -0.84 1.02 18.49
N ILE A 289 0.21 1.49 17.81
CA ILE A 289 1.59 1.03 18.02
C ILE A 289 1.98 1.24 19.48
N ALA A 290 1.74 2.42 20.06
CA ALA A 290 2.08 2.71 21.44
C ALA A 290 1.32 1.83 22.46
N GLN A 291 0.10 1.41 22.13
CA GLN A 291 -0.72 0.56 23.00
C GLN A 291 -0.34 -0.92 22.90
N GLU A 292 -0.12 -1.41 21.68
CA GLU A 292 -0.04 -2.85 21.41
C GLU A 292 1.39 -3.34 21.16
N CYS A 293 2.25 -2.51 20.57
CA CYS A 293 3.59 -2.92 20.17
C CYS A 293 4.59 -1.73 20.09
N PRO A 294 5.02 -1.14 21.21
CA PRO A 294 5.70 0.17 21.25
C PRO A 294 6.98 0.30 20.41
N ASP A 295 7.72 -0.80 20.20
CA ASP A 295 8.95 -0.81 19.39
C ASP A 295 8.68 -1.08 17.89
N MET A 296 7.42 -1.15 17.47
CA MET A 296 7.06 -1.37 16.07
C MET A 296 7.42 -0.15 15.23
N LYS A 297 8.10 -0.38 14.10
CA LYS A 297 8.33 0.65 13.09
C LYS A 297 7.12 0.82 12.19
N LEU A 298 6.95 1.99 11.60
CA LEU A 298 5.86 2.29 10.68
C LEU A 298 6.39 2.49 9.26
N ALA A 299 5.82 1.74 8.31
CA ALA A 299 6.08 1.89 6.88
C ALA A 299 4.81 2.32 6.13
N ILE A 300 4.98 3.20 5.15
CA ILE A 300 3.96 3.53 4.14
C ILE A 300 4.49 3.11 2.77
N THR A 301 4.32 1.84 2.39
CA THR A 301 4.99 1.31 1.18
C THR A 301 4.27 1.56 -0.14
N GLU A 302 3.04 2.08 -0.10
CA GLU A 302 2.45 2.72 -1.25
C GLU A 302 1.67 3.98 -0.87
N TYR A 303 1.88 5.01 -1.68
CA TYR A 303 1.09 6.23 -1.66
C TYR A 303 1.29 6.99 -2.97
N ASN A 304 0.31 7.82 -3.35
CA ASN A 304 0.45 8.77 -4.44
C ASN A 304 -0.55 9.92 -4.29
N TRP A 305 -0.09 11.17 -4.46
CA TRP A 305 -0.94 12.36 -4.41
C TRP A 305 -1.27 12.95 -5.78
N GLY A 306 -0.98 12.28 -6.88
CA GLY A 306 -1.43 12.69 -8.21
C GLY A 306 -0.37 12.64 -9.31
N ALA A 307 -0.66 13.37 -10.39
CA ALA A 307 0.09 13.38 -11.62
C ALA A 307 1.53 13.87 -11.44
N ASP A 308 2.49 13.17 -12.04
CA ASP A 308 3.93 13.50 -11.97
C ASP A 308 4.23 14.91 -12.53
N SER A 309 3.50 15.34 -13.56
CA SER A 309 3.64 16.65 -14.20
C SER A 309 2.87 17.77 -13.48
N GLY A 310 2.13 17.46 -12.41
CA GLY A 310 1.25 18.38 -11.71
C GLY A 310 1.95 19.26 -10.67
N ALA A 311 1.62 20.54 -10.61
CA ALA A 311 2.25 21.48 -9.67
C ALA A 311 1.75 21.27 -8.24
N SER A 312 0.44 21.13 -8.05
CA SER A 312 -0.14 20.81 -6.75
C SER A 312 0.23 19.39 -6.30
N SER A 313 0.36 18.45 -7.24
CA SER A 313 0.87 17.10 -7.00
C SER A 313 2.31 17.10 -6.48
N ALA A 314 3.20 17.88 -7.09
CA ALA A 314 4.58 18.04 -6.62
C ALA A 314 4.67 18.70 -5.24
N LEU A 315 3.85 19.73 -4.99
CA LEU A 315 3.78 20.38 -3.69
C LEU A 315 3.27 19.41 -2.61
N ALA A 316 2.20 18.67 -2.90
CA ALA A 316 1.64 17.69 -1.99
C ALA A 316 2.62 16.57 -1.66
N GLN A 317 3.33 16.04 -2.67
CA GLN A 317 4.40 15.07 -2.47
C GLN A 317 5.49 15.60 -1.52
N ALA A 318 5.92 16.85 -1.74
CA ALA A 318 6.96 17.46 -0.92
C ALA A 318 6.50 17.63 0.53
N GLU A 319 5.28 18.11 0.76
CA GLU A 319 4.73 18.28 2.11
C GLU A 319 4.45 16.93 2.80
N ALA A 320 3.96 15.92 2.07
CA ALA A 320 3.73 14.57 2.60
C ALA A 320 5.00 13.97 3.23
N LEU A 321 6.17 14.13 2.60
CA LEU A 321 7.45 13.68 3.16
C LEU A 321 7.81 14.40 4.47
N ALA A 322 7.49 15.68 4.61
CA ALA A 322 7.68 16.42 5.86
C ALA A 322 6.71 15.95 6.95
N ILE A 323 5.45 15.66 6.59
CA ILE A 323 4.45 15.08 7.50
C ILE A 323 4.91 13.70 7.98
N PHE A 324 5.35 12.82 7.08
CA PHE A 324 5.89 11.50 7.43
C PHE A 324 7.05 11.60 8.43
N ALA A 325 8.00 12.51 8.20
CA ALA A 325 9.10 12.73 9.13
C ALA A 325 8.64 13.30 10.49
N ARG A 326 7.64 14.18 10.51
CA ARG A 326 7.06 14.75 11.75
C ARG A 326 6.30 13.71 12.57
N GLU A 327 5.54 12.85 11.91
CA GLU A 327 4.68 11.85 12.54
C GLU A 327 5.41 10.53 12.84
N GLY A 328 6.69 10.39 12.44
CA GLY A 328 7.52 9.24 12.77
C GLY A 328 7.24 8.01 11.91
N VAL A 329 7.13 8.21 10.60
CA VAL A 329 7.20 7.13 9.59
C VAL A 329 8.67 6.75 9.38
N ASP A 330 8.99 5.46 9.54
CA ASP A 330 10.35 4.92 9.45
C ASP A 330 10.76 4.59 8.00
N LEU A 331 9.79 4.29 7.14
CA LEU A 331 10.00 3.89 5.75
C LEU A 331 8.81 4.34 4.89
N ALA A 332 9.07 4.91 3.70
CA ALA A 332 8.00 5.22 2.77
C ALA A 332 8.46 4.99 1.32
N THR A 333 7.59 4.38 0.50
CA THR A 333 7.82 4.19 -0.93
C THR A 333 6.61 4.68 -1.72
N ARG A 334 6.82 5.62 -2.64
CA ARG A 334 5.76 6.14 -3.50
C ARG A 334 5.45 5.14 -4.61
N TRP A 335 4.16 4.97 -4.89
CA TRP A 335 3.69 4.19 -6.03
C TRP A 335 3.34 5.09 -7.22
N VAL A 336 4.10 5.09 -8.32
CA VAL A 336 5.43 4.49 -8.51
C VAL A 336 6.51 5.58 -8.43
N ALA A 337 7.75 5.23 -8.79
CA ALA A 337 8.81 6.21 -8.99
C ALA A 337 8.34 7.30 -9.98
N PRO A 338 8.52 8.60 -9.66
CA PRO A 338 8.11 9.65 -10.56
C PRO A 338 8.90 9.60 -11.87
N ALA A 339 8.25 9.93 -12.97
CA ALA A 339 8.87 10.05 -14.29
C ALA A 339 10.07 11.02 -14.24
N ALA A 340 11.14 10.67 -14.95
CA ALA A 340 12.34 11.50 -15.02
C ALA A 340 12.03 12.88 -15.60
N GLY A 341 12.51 13.93 -14.94
CA GLY A 341 12.30 15.34 -15.32
C GLY A 341 10.98 15.95 -14.85
N SER A 342 10.10 15.16 -14.21
CA SER A 342 8.78 15.60 -13.76
C SER A 342 8.83 16.60 -12.60
N LEU A 343 7.70 17.25 -12.30
CA LEU A 343 7.60 18.15 -11.15
C LEU A 343 7.67 17.37 -9.84
N VAL A 344 7.05 16.18 -9.78
CA VAL A 344 7.11 15.31 -8.60
C VAL A 344 8.54 14.80 -8.35
N GLU A 345 9.36 14.54 -9.39
CA GLU A 345 10.78 14.23 -9.17
C GLU A 345 11.52 15.38 -8.45
N ARG A 346 11.17 16.64 -8.75
CA ARG A 346 11.75 17.82 -8.07
C ARG A 346 11.37 17.88 -6.60
N ALA A 347 10.18 17.40 -6.22
CA ALA A 347 9.79 17.27 -4.82
C ALA A 347 10.74 16.34 -4.06
N TYR A 348 11.19 15.24 -4.66
CA TYR A 348 12.23 14.39 -4.07
C TYR A 348 13.60 15.05 -4.04
N ARG A 349 13.96 15.81 -5.09
CA ARG A 349 15.23 16.55 -5.12
C ARG A 349 15.32 17.59 -4.00
N LEU A 350 14.20 18.20 -3.58
CA LEU A 350 14.17 19.06 -2.39
C LEU A 350 14.74 18.38 -1.14
N TYR A 351 14.52 17.08 -0.98
CA TYR A 351 15.02 16.31 0.17
C TYR A 351 16.35 15.61 -0.08
N LEU A 352 16.62 15.18 -1.31
CA LEU A 352 17.72 14.28 -1.62
C LEU A 352 18.89 14.94 -2.37
N ASN A 353 18.67 16.12 -2.95
CA ASN A 353 19.64 16.84 -3.78
C ASN A 353 19.24 18.31 -4.01
N TYR A 354 18.99 19.08 -2.95
CA TYR A 354 18.36 20.41 -3.09
C TYR A 354 19.30 21.46 -3.72
N ASP A 355 20.61 21.22 -3.68
CA ASP A 355 21.66 22.11 -4.20
C ASP A 355 22.28 21.62 -5.52
N GLY A 356 21.84 20.46 -6.02
CA GLY A 356 22.44 19.81 -7.19
C GLY A 356 23.80 19.14 -6.93
N ALA A 357 24.35 19.25 -5.72
CA ALA A 357 25.64 18.66 -5.32
C ALA A 357 25.48 17.42 -4.42
N GLY A 358 24.24 16.96 -4.21
CA GLY A 358 23.91 15.78 -3.42
C GLY A 358 23.60 16.06 -1.95
N SER A 359 23.49 17.33 -1.54
CA SER A 359 23.09 17.65 -0.18
C SER A 359 21.65 17.24 0.08
N ARG A 360 21.41 16.75 1.29
CA ARG A 360 20.12 16.17 1.70
C ARG A 360 19.50 16.99 2.81
N VAL A 361 18.19 16.95 2.95
CA VAL A 361 17.51 17.31 4.19
C VAL A 361 17.67 16.11 5.14
N GLU A 362 18.41 16.32 6.22
CA GLU A 362 18.71 15.29 7.22
C GLU A 362 18.82 15.94 8.60
N GLY A 363 18.47 15.18 9.63
CA GLY A 363 18.42 15.64 11.01
C GLY A 363 17.14 15.20 11.69
N TRP A 364 16.85 15.82 12.82
CA TRP A 364 15.68 15.55 13.64
C TRP A 364 14.54 16.49 13.27
N SER A 365 13.35 15.94 13.04
CA SER A 365 12.15 16.76 12.98
C SER A 365 11.99 17.53 14.29
N THR A 366 11.79 18.84 14.20
CA THR A 366 11.63 19.73 15.34
C THR A 366 10.40 20.61 15.17
N ARG A 367 9.84 21.08 16.29
CA ARG A 367 8.58 21.79 16.30
C ARG A 367 8.66 23.09 15.50
N ALA A 368 7.89 23.15 14.41
CA ALA A 368 7.54 24.36 13.69
C ALA A 368 6.02 24.53 13.74
N ILE A 369 5.56 25.78 13.83
CA ILE A 369 4.13 26.11 13.85
C ILE A 369 3.88 27.16 12.78
N SER A 370 2.84 26.95 12.00
CA SER A 370 2.26 27.98 11.16
C SER A 370 1.05 28.58 11.87
N ALA A 371 0.89 29.91 11.80
CA ALA A 371 -0.32 30.56 12.26
C ALA A 371 -1.54 30.24 11.36
N ASP A 372 -1.27 29.81 10.12
CA ASP A 372 -2.27 29.37 9.15
C ASP A 372 -1.69 28.19 8.37
N ILE A 373 -1.86 26.98 8.91
CA ILE A 373 -1.34 25.75 8.30
C ILE A 373 -2.07 25.40 6.99
N ASP A 374 -3.25 25.98 6.75
CA ASP A 374 -4.05 25.73 5.56
C ASP A 374 -3.50 26.48 4.36
N GLN A 375 -2.93 27.67 4.59
CA GLN A 375 -2.25 28.46 3.56
C GLN A 375 -0.74 28.18 3.49
N LEU A 376 -0.08 27.94 4.62
CA LEU A 376 1.37 27.76 4.68
C LEU A 376 1.75 26.62 5.62
N GLY A 377 2.10 25.47 5.05
CA GLY A 377 2.72 24.37 5.79
C GLY A 377 4.10 24.79 6.31
N SER A 378 4.44 24.53 7.58
CA SER A 378 5.77 24.79 8.13
C SER A 378 6.32 23.61 8.92
N TYR A 379 7.53 23.19 8.56
CA TYR A 379 8.21 22.04 9.14
C TYR A 379 9.68 22.38 9.34
N ALA A 380 10.28 21.97 10.45
CA ALA A 380 11.68 22.24 10.73
C ALA A 380 12.47 20.95 10.93
N VAL A 381 13.70 20.94 10.42
CA VAL A 381 14.66 19.85 10.60
C VAL A 381 15.92 20.42 11.21
N ASP A 382 16.33 19.88 12.35
CA ASP A 382 17.50 20.30 13.09
C ASP A 382 18.60 19.25 12.97
N LEU A 383 19.76 19.65 12.46
CA LEU A 383 20.98 18.85 12.49
C LEU A 383 21.93 19.49 13.52
N PRO A 384 21.98 18.98 14.76
CA PRO A 384 22.64 19.64 15.88
C PRO A 384 24.09 20.02 15.56
N GLY A 385 24.44 21.27 15.87
CA GLY A 385 25.78 21.83 15.65
C GLY A 385 26.14 22.13 14.19
N GLN A 386 25.23 21.88 13.24
CA GLN A 386 25.48 22.12 11.82
C GLN A 386 24.50 23.11 11.21
N ARG A 387 23.19 22.79 11.22
CA ARG A 387 22.17 23.61 10.55
C ARG A 387 20.77 23.34 11.06
N ARG A 388 19.91 24.33 10.88
CA ARG A 388 18.46 24.19 11.00
C ARG A 388 17.82 24.61 9.69
N MET A 389 16.95 23.75 9.16
CA MET A 389 16.23 23.98 7.92
C MET A 389 14.76 24.20 8.23
N LEU A 390 14.15 25.18 7.57
CA LEU A 390 12.71 25.41 7.57
C LEU A 390 12.17 25.09 6.18
N LEU A 391 11.25 24.13 6.12
CA LEU A 391 10.52 23.75 4.91
C LEU A 391 9.17 24.47 4.95
N LEU A 392 8.89 25.24 3.91
CA LEU A 392 7.68 26.05 3.79
C LEU A 392 6.91 25.65 2.53
N PHE A 393 5.63 25.35 2.71
CA PHE A 393 4.75 24.87 1.64
C PHE A 393 3.59 25.84 1.47
N ASN A 394 3.70 26.76 0.52
CA ASN A 394 2.64 27.72 0.21
C ASN A 394 1.55 27.04 -0.63
N LYS A 395 0.36 26.89 -0.03
CA LYS A 395 -0.80 26.20 -0.59
C LYS A 395 -1.82 27.15 -1.22
N ALA A 396 -1.56 28.45 -1.24
CA ALA A 396 -2.45 29.42 -1.86
C ALA A 396 -2.60 29.12 -3.36
N THR A 397 -3.82 28.77 -3.77
CA THR A 397 -4.16 28.47 -5.19
C THR A 397 -4.62 29.71 -5.96
N THR A 398 -4.68 30.87 -5.30
CA THR A 398 -5.03 32.16 -5.88
C THR A 398 -4.11 33.24 -5.30
N THR A 399 -3.78 34.25 -6.11
CA THR A 399 -3.04 35.42 -5.63
C THR A 399 -3.90 36.20 -4.64
N THR A 400 -3.52 36.22 -3.36
CA THR A 400 -4.02 37.24 -2.42
C THR A 400 -3.32 38.55 -2.76
N THR A 401 -4.07 39.49 -3.37
CA THR A 401 -3.64 40.89 -3.56
C THR A 401 -3.66 41.66 -2.27
#